data_AF-A0A9D6H7H4-F1
#
_entry.id   AF-A0A9D6H7H4-F1
#
_cell.length_a   1.000
_cell.length_b   1.000
_cell.length_c   1.000
_cell.angle_alpha   90.00
_cell.angle_beta   90.00
_cell.angle_gamma   90.00
#
_symmetry.space_group_name_H-M   'P 1'
#
loop_
_entity.id
_entity.type
_entity.pdbx_description
1 polymer ?
#
loop_
_entity_poly.entity_id
_entity_poly.type
_entity_poly.pdbx_seq_one_letter_code
_entity_poly.pdbx_strand_id
1 'polypeptide(L)'
;MHLHARRRSGPTKAIFAVLVVAALAAAAPPEGPAGTPPIDPRIDDARMTSLPAPQDSVLAGVLRTTPPAPVHRIASRAGDVPLSEADFARAREAIRRGLAYLASVQTPRGTFFESVEVTPTDMEPRKRAASLAVTALALKAFVQAGDLGSEAARDAARRAVEAALVDDAARARATEGGIGNYVMSAVASGLAAVGDEDARAGALRAVEWLRRNQWDEGEGVAATRDWYGGAGYGNGKRPDLSNTQMMVEAMHDAGVSPEDPAMQRALAFVARTQNRKATNPADWAQNGSGDGGFVYSPANGGESFASEDAGEGRYGEKLATKSLRSYGSMTYAGFKSMLYAGLSPEDPRVKDALSWIERHFTFAENPGLGQQGYYYYIHAMSRALHASRRDTLRDADGRERDWRSELIDAIVSRQRADGSWQNAVPRWEEANADLATVYCVLALEEAIKPRVTAE
;
A
#
# COMPACT_ATOMS: atom_id res chain seq x y z
N MET A 1 51.25 -61.57 21.55
CA MET A 1 50.84 -61.11 22.90
C MET A 1 49.95 -59.88 22.72
N HIS A 2 48.69 -59.98 23.19
CA HIS A 2 47.65 -58.94 23.43
C HIS A 2 47.41 -57.84 22.36
N LEU A 3 46.29 -57.74 21.62
CA LEU A 3 44.84 -57.68 21.92
C LEU A 3 44.40 -56.46 22.76
N HIS A 4 43.77 -55.47 22.09
CA HIS A 4 42.63 -54.59 22.47
C HIS A 4 42.81 -53.17 21.86
N ALA A 5 41.81 -52.37 21.50
CA ALA A 5 40.39 -52.48 21.17
C ALA A 5 39.85 -51.05 20.89
N ARG A 6 38.92 -50.90 19.91
CA ARG A 6 37.88 -49.84 19.78
C ARG A 6 38.37 -48.40 19.46
N ARG A 7 37.67 -47.53 18.72
CA ARG A 7 36.26 -47.41 18.30
C ARG A 7 36.18 -46.88 16.85
N ARG A 8 35.24 -47.40 16.08
CA ARG A 8 34.70 -46.78 14.86
C ARG A 8 33.66 -45.73 15.27
N SER A 9 33.77 -44.48 14.80
CA SER A 9 32.69 -43.49 14.83
C SER A 9 31.82 -43.66 13.58
N GLY A 10 30.51 -43.79 13.79
CA GLY A 10 29.51 -43.88 12.73
C GLY A 10 29.15 -42.51 12.13
N PRO A 11 28.25 -42.49 11.13
CA PRO A 11 27.93 -41.31 10.35
C PRO A 11 27.03 -40.34 11.12
N THR A 12 27.37 -39.06 11.08
CA THR A 12 26.61 -37.95 11.66
C THR A 12 25.29 -37.80 10.90
N LYS A 13 24.17 -38.08 11.59
CA LYS A 13 22.83 -37.74 11.10
C LYS A 13 22.67 -36.22 11.12
N ALA A 14 22.42 -35.62 9.96
CA ALA A 14 21.97 -34.25 9.84
C ALA A 14 20.56 -34.13 10.44
N ILE A 15 20.43 -33.34 11.49
CA ILE A 15 19.14 -32.98 12.09
C ILE A 15 18.65 -31.75 11.32
N PHE A 16 17.62 -31.94 10.50
CA PHE A 16 16.79 -30.86 9.98
C PHE A 16 16.06 -30.21 11.17
N ALA A 17 16.47 -29.01 11.57
CA ALA A 17 15.71 -28.19 12.49
C ALA A 17 14.65 -27.43 11.70
N VAL A 18 13.41 -27.89 11.80
CA VAL A 18 12.22 -27.13 11.39
C VAL A 18 12.03 -26.00 12.41
N LEU A 19 12.33 -24.78 12.00
CA LEU A 19 12.04 -23.57 12.77
C LEU A 19 10.54 -23.27 12.65
N VAL A 20 9.78 -23.70 13.65
CA VAL A 20 8.39 -23.25 13.85
C VAL A 20 8.45 -21.82 14.38
N VAL A 21 8.11 -20.85 13.54
CA VAL A 21 7.84 -19.48 13.97
C VAL A 21 6.51 -19.51 14.72
N ALA A 22 6.58 -19.52 16.04
CA ALA A 22 5.40 -19.33 16.88
C ALA A 22 4.91 -17.89 16.68
N ALA A 23 3.70 -17.74 16.12
CA ALA A 23 2.98 -16.50 16.11
C ALA A 23 2.79 -16.02 17.55
N LEU A 24 3.41 -14.91 17.91
CA LEU A 24 3.04 -14.13 19.09
C LEU A 24 1.66 -13.52 18.80
N ALA A 25 0.61 -14.29 19.08
CA ALA A 25 -0.71 -13.73 19.28
C ALA A 25 -0.59 -12.76 20.47
N ALA A 26 -0.73 -11.46 20.21
CA ALA A 26 -1.00 -10.51 21.28
C ALA A 26 -2.25 -11.02 22.02
N ALA A 27 -2.09 -11.37 23.29
CA ALA A 27 -3.21 -11.79 24.11
C ALA A 27 -4.25 -10.68 24.11
N ALA A 28 -5.47 -11.00 23.64
CA ALA A 28 -6.61 -10.12 23.80
C ALA A 28 -6.79 -9.83 25.31
N PRO A 29 -7.04 -8.57 25.71
CA PRO A 29 -7.28 -8.26 27.12
C PRO A 29 -8.53 -8.99 27.61
N PRO A 30 -8.61 -9.33 28.91
CA PRO A 30 -9.75 -10.07 29.45
C PRO A 30 -11.05 -9.28 29.32
N GLU A 31 -12.07 -9.91 28.74
CA GLU A 31 -13.44 -9.39 28.66
C GLU A 31 -14.08 -9.32 30.06
N GLY A 32 -14.04 -8.14 30.67
CA GLY A 32 -14.95 -7.69 31.72
C GLY A 32 -15.62 -6.39 31.27
N PRO A 33 -16.64 -5.85 31.97
CA PRO A 33 -17.36 -4.66 31.54
C PRO A 33 -16.50 -3.41 31.85
N ALA A 34 -15.39 -3.27 31.14
CA ALA A 34 -14.71 -1.99 31.02
C ALA A 34 -15.57 -1.17 30.06
N GLY A 35 -16.12 -0.06 30.55
CA GLY A 35 -16.75 0.92 29.66
C GLY A 35 -15.80 1.27 28.53
N THR A 36 -16.34 1.57 27.34
CA THR A 36 -15.55 2.02 26.19
C THR A 36 -14.53 3.06 26.66
N PRO A 37 -13.23 2.88 26.37
CA PRO A 37 -12.22 3.83 26.81
C PRO A 37 -12.60 5.24 26.32
N PRO A 38 -12.22 6.29 27.06
CA PRO A 38 -12.47 7.65 26.61
C PRO A 38 -11.86 7.85 25.23
N ILE A 39 -12.54 8.62 24.40
CA ILE A 39 -12.06 8.94 23.06
C ILE A 39 -10.64 9.53 23.14
N ASP A 40 -9.75 9.04 22.29
CA ASP A 40 -8.37 9.52 22.22
C ASP A 40 -8.37 11.05 22.04
N PRO A 41 -7.59 11.81 22.83
CA PRO A 41 -7.62 13.27 22.82
C PRO A 41 -7.21 13.90 21.48
N ARG A 42 -6.62 13.11 20.58
CA ARG A 42 -6.32 13.54 19.21
C ARG A 42 -7.61 13.66 18.39
N ILE A 43 -8.66 12.91 18.71
CA ILE A 43 -9.88 12.82 17.90
C ILE A 43 -10.87 13.92 18.28
N ASP A 44 -11.36 14.64 17.26
CA ASP A 44 -12.53 15.50 17.38
C ASP A 44 -13.81 14.68 17.10
N ASP A 45 -14.52 14.29 18.15
CA ASP A 45 -15.72 13.44 18.07
C ASP A 45 -16.82 14.03 17.17
N ALA A 46 -16.88 15.37 17.05
CA ALA A 46 -17.88 16.04 16.22
C ALA A 46 -17.68 15.79 14.72
N ARG A 47 -16.50 15.31 14.31
CA ARG A 47 -16.14 15.02 12.91
C ARG A 47 -16.41 13.57 12.51
N MET A 48 -16.75 12.71 13.47
CA MET A 48 -17.14 11.33 13.22
C MET A 48 -18.65 11.21 13.05
N THR A 49 -19.06 10.53 11.98
CA THR A 49 -20.45 10.13 11.77
C THR A 49 -20.68 8.70 12.24
N SER A 50 -21.95 8.39 12.54
CA SER A 50 -22.35 7.04 12.93
C SER A 50 -22.89 6.28 11.73
N LEU A 51 -22.41 5.07 11.56
CA LEU A 51 -22.89 4.07 10.61
C LEU A 51 -23.27 2.81 11.39
N PRO A 52 -24.14 1.95 10.82
CA PRO A 52 -24.26 0.58 11.31
C PRO A 52 -22.88 -0.06 11.50
N ALA A 53 -22.71 -0.82 12.58
CA ALA A 53 -21.52 -1.64 12.77
C ALA A 53 -21.34 -2.53 11.53
N PRO A 54 -20.09 -2.80 11.09
CA PRO A 54 -19.86 -3.73 9.99
C PRO A 54 -20.50 -5.06 10.37
N GLN A 55 -21.50 -5.50 9.60
CA GLN A 55 -22.16 -6.76 9.88
C GLN A 55 -21.19 -7.92 9.62
N ASP A 56 -21.48 -9.08 10.20
CA ASP A 56 -20.84 -10.34 9.85
C ASP A 56 -20.88 -10.61 8.33
N SER A 57 -21.83 -10.08 7.56
CA SER A 57 -21.82 -10.20 6.09
C SER A 57 -20.64 -9.47 5.42
N VAL A 58 -20.05 -8.45 6.06
CA VAL A 58 -18.87 -7.71 5.60
C VAL A 58 -17.56 -8.44 5.97
N LEU A 59 -17.55 -9.21 7.07
CA LEU A 59 -16.35 -9.84 7.65
C LEU A 59 -16.37 -11.39 7.67
N ALA A 60 -17.52 -12.02 7.90
CA ALA A 60 -17.78 -13.47 7.96
C ALA A 60 -18.57 -14.05 6.75
N GLY A 61 -19.31 -13.24 5.98
CA GLY A 61 -19.98 -13.64 4.72
C GLY A 61 -19.09 -13.59 3.48
N VAL A 62 -17.78 -13.50 3.70
CA VAL A 62 -16.76 -13.28 2.69
C VAL A 62 -16.46 -14.59 1.97
N LEU A 63 -16.52 -14.58 0.64
CA LEU A 63 -15.87 -15.62 -0.14
C LEU A 63 -14.37 -15.41 0.05
N ARG A 64 -13.74 -16.19 0.92
CA ARG A 64 -12.31 -16.09 1.21
C ARG A 64 -11.52 -16.93 0.22
N THR A 65 -10.29 -16.51 -0.06
CA THR A 65 -9.30 -17.29 -0.78
C THR A 65 -7.93 -17.02 -0.19
N THR A 66 -6.94 -17.83 -0.54
CA THR A 66 -5.54 -17.55 -0.17
C THR A 66 -5.13 -16.23 -0.82
N PRO A 67 -4.76 -15.21 -0.04
CA PRO A 67 -4.31 -13.94 -0.60
C PRO A 67 -3.08 -14.17 -1.50
N PRO A 68 -2.82 -13.30 -2.49
CA PRO A 68 -1.57 -13.37 -3.24
C PRO A 68 -0.37 -13.32 -2.29
N ALA A 69 0.64 -14.15 -2.52
CA ALA A 69 1.87 -14.06 -1.73
C ALA A 69 2.63 -12.75 -2.06
N PRO A 70 3.33 -12.15 -1.09
CA PRO A 70 4.24 -11.04 -1.37
C PRO A 70 5.34 -11.45 -2.35
N VAL A 71 5.54 -10.64 -3.39
CA VAL A 71 6.63 -10.81 -4.36
C VAL A 71 7.56 -9.61 -4.24
N HIS A 72 8.78 -9.86 -3.77
CA HIS A 72 9.76 -8.81 -3.51
C HIS A 72 10.88 -8.74 -4.54
N ARG A 73 10.81 -9.50 -5.64
CA ARG A 73 11.84 -9.47 -6.69
C ARG A 73 11.18 -9.47 -8.06
N ILE A 74 11.73 -8.68 -8.97
CA ILE A 74 11.37 -8.79 -10.39
C ILE A 74 11.88 -10.11 -10.97
N ALA A 75 11.30 -10.54 -12.09
CA ALA A 75 11.81 -11.69 -12.81
C ALA A 75 13.22 -11.42 -13.38
N SER A 76 14.06 -12.44 -13.36
CA SER A 76 15.40 -12.40 -13.97
C SER A 76 15.38 -12.73 -15.46
N ARG A 77 14.32 -13.40 -15.95
CA ARG A 77 14.16 -13.81 -17.35
C ARG A 77 12.77 -13.49 -17.87
N ALA A 78 12.69 -13.19 -19.17
CA ALA A 78 11.41 -12.89 -19.83
C ALA A 78 10.40 -14.04 -19.74
N GLY A 79 10.85 -15.29 -19.80
CA GLY A 79 9.97 -16.46 -19.75
C GLY A 79 9.25 -16.68 -18.40
N ASP A 80 9.64 -15.95 -17.35
CA ASP A 80 9.01 -16.04 -16.03
C ASP A 80 7.84 -15.03 -15.87
N VAL A 81 7.60 -14.21 -16.89
CA VAL A 81 6.53 -13.20 -16.95
C VAL A 81 5.72 -13.33 -18.25
N PRO A 82 4.42 -13.00 -18.23
CA PRO A 82 3.56 -13.05 -19.42
C PRO A 82 3.76 -11.79 -20.27
N LEU A 83 4.98 -11.59 -20.78
CA LEU A 83 5.38 -10.47 -21.62
C LEU A 83 6.20 -10.96 -22.81
N SER A 84 6.24 -10.16 -23.88
CA SER A 84 7.21 -10.37 -24.95
C SER A 84 8.63 -10.13 -24.43
N GLU A 85 9.63 -10.77 -25.04
CA GLU A 85 11.04 -10.52 -24.70
C GLU A 85 11.43 -9.05 -24.92
N ALA A 86 10.84 -8.40 -25.94
CA ALA A 86 11.05 -7.00 -26.23
C ALA A 86 10.50 -6.09 -25.12
N ASP A 87 9.27 -6.32 -24.64
CA ASP A 87 8.66 -5.50 -23.59
C ASP A 87 9.34 -5.72 -22.24
N PHE A 88 9.71 -6.97 -21.94
CA PHE A 88 10.52 -7.28 -20.76
C PHE A 88 11.87 -6.54 -20.79
N ALA A 89 12.57 -6.55 -21.91
CA ALA A 89 13.84 -5.83 -22.06
C ALA A 89 13.66 -4.31 -21.94
N ARG A 90 12.61 -3.75 -22.55
CA ARG A 90 12.27 -2.33 -22.44
C ARG A 90 11.98 -1.91 -21.00
N ALA A 91 11.22 -2.70 -20.26
CA ALA A 91 10.92 -2.46 -18.86
C ALA A 91 12.19 -2.49 -18.00
N ARG A 92 13.04 -3.52 -18.16
CA ARG A 92 14.31 -3.63 -17.43
C ARG A 92 15.24 -2.45 -17.71
N GLU A 93 15.34 -2.01 -18.97
CA GLU A 93 16.16 -0.86 -19.34
C GLU A 93 15.63 0.44 -18.72
N ALA A 94 14.30 0.64 -18.72
CA ALA A 94 13.69 1.81 -18.10
C ALA A 94 13.88 1.81 -16.57
N ILE A 95 13.72 0.66 -15.90
CA ILE A 95 14.03 0.47 -14.48
C ILE A 95 15.50 0.83 -14.21
N ARG A 96 16.43 0.27 -14.97
CA ARG A 96 17.87 0.53 -14.82
C ARG A 96 18.19 2.02 -14.93
N ARG A 97 17.62 2.72 -15.92
CA ARG A 97 17.80 4.18 -16.09
C ARG A 97 17.18 4.98 -14.95
N GLY A 98 16.00 4.60 -14.46
CA GLY A 98 15.36 5.23 -13.31
C GLY A 98 16.16 5.07 -12.01
N LEU A 99 16.66 3.85 -11.74
CA LEU A 99 17.52 3.57 -10.60
C LEU A 99 18.87 4.28 -10.70
N ALA A 100 19.42 4.44 -11.91
CA ALA A 100 20.64 5.22 -12.14
C ALA A 100 20.41 6.71 -11.83
N TYR A 101 19.28 7.29 -12.25
CA TYR A 101 18.89 8.63 -11.85
C TYR A 101 18.81 8.75 -10.33
N LEU A 102 18.07 7.86 -9.65
CA LEU A 102 17.93 7.88 -8.20
C LEU A 102 19.30 7.79 -7.50
N ALA A 103 20.17 6.89 -7.94
CA ALA A 103 21.52 6.79 -7.40
C ALA A 103 22.34 8.09 -7.57
N SER A 104 22.11 8.84 -8.66
CA SER A 104 22.81 10.10 -8.93
C SER A 104 22.33 11.29 -8.09
N VAL A 105 21.08 11.27 -7.62
CA VAL A 105 20.48 12.36 -6.82
C VAL A 105 20.40 12.04 -5.33
N GLN A 106 20.73 10.81 -4.92
CA GLN A 106 20.77 10.41 -3.52
C GLN A 106 21.73 11.29 -2.74
N THR A 107 21.29 11.77 -1.57
CA THR A 107 22.14 12.63 -0.74
C THR A 107 23.30 11.84 -0.13
N PRO A 108 24.36 12.52 0.38
CA PRO A 108 25.42 11.85 1.14
C PRO A 108 24.94 11.08 2.38
N ARG A 109 23.71 11.35 2.86
CA ARG A 109 23.08 10.61 3.96
C ARG A 109 22.34 9.35 3.52
N GLY A 110 22.32 9.05 2.22
CA GLY A 110 21.60 7.91 1.65
C GLY A 110 20.10 8.13 1.47
N THR A 111 19.63 9.36 1.69
CA THR A 111 18.22 9.73 1.67
C THR A 111 17.84 10.40 0.36
N PHE A 112 16.53 10.52 0.15
CA PHE A 112 15.90 11.23 -0.95
C PHE A 112 15.01 12.33 -0.38
N PHE A 113 14.65 13.31 -1.21
CA PHE A 113 13.56 14.23 -0.85
C PHE A 113 13.83 15.08 0.42
N GLU A 114 15.10 15.33 0.80
CA GLU A 114 15.45 16.03 2.06
C GLU A 114 15.09 17.54 2.09
N SER A 115 14.97 18.17 0.92
CA SER A 115 14.83 19.63 0.80
C SER A 115 13.43 20.09 0.41
N VAL A 116 12.45 19.17 0.38
CA VAL A 116 11.10 19.47 -0.07
C VAL A 116 10.15 19.52 1.11
N GLU A 117 9.40 20.61 1.15
CA GLU A 117 8.32 20.82 2.10
C GLU A 117 7.08 20.11 1.54
N VAL A 118 6.71 18.96 2.11
CA VAL A 118 5.47 18.28 1.69
C VAL A 118 4.30 18.91 2.40
N THR A 119 3.23 19.18 1.66
CA THR A 119 1.92 19.54 2.20
C THR A 119 0.99 18.33 2.10
N PRO A 120 0.85 17.51 3.15
CA PRO A 120 -0.19 16.47 3.17
C PRO A 120 -1.56 17.12 3.08
N THR A 121 -2.56 16.39 2.57
CA THR A 121 -3.82 16.99 2.14
C THR A 121 -4.62 17.73 3.25
N ASP A 122 -4.36 17.47 4.53
CA ASP A 122 -4.95 18.14 5.72
C ASP A 122 -3.94 18.75 6.72
N MET A 123 -2.69 18.99 6.30
CA MET A 123 -1.60 19.31 7.23
C MET A 123 -0.76 20.51 6.76
N GLU A 124 -0.26 21.29 7.72
CA GLU A 124 0.74 22.33 7.46
C GLU A 124 2.04 21.71 6.91
N PRO A 125 2.74 22.38 5.97
CA PRO A 125 3.86 21.79 5.27
C PRO A 125 5.08 21.50 6.18
N ARG A 126 5.74 20.32 6.06
CA ARG A 126 6.91 19.95 6.90
C ARG A 126 7.98 19.12 6.18
N LYS A 127 9.26 19.41 6.45
CA LYS A 127 10.44 18.96 5.66
C LYS A 127 11.08 17.61 6.05
N ARG A 128 10.70 16.94 7.14
CA ARG A 128 11.49 15.79 7.67
C ARG A 128 10.86 14.40 7.49
N ALA A 129 9.54 14.25 7.59
CA ALA A 129 8.93 12.92 7.56
C ALA A 129 8.86 12.33 6.14
N ALA A 130 8.64 13.16 5.12
CA ALA A 130 8.48 12.67 3.76
C ALA A 130 9.76 12.06 3.19
N SER A 131 10.93 12.63 3.54
CA SER A 131 12.23 12.13 3.13
C SER A 131 12.44 10.66 3.47
N LEU A 132 12.09 10.24 4.70
CA LEU A 132 12.25 8.86 5.13
C LEU A 132 11.30 7.91 4.36
N ALA A 133 10.05 8.33 4.13
CA ALA A 133 9.10 7.53 3.36
C ALA A 133 9.57 7.33 1.91
N VAL A 134 9.99 8.40 1.23
CA VAL A 134 10.53 8.31 -0.14
C VAL A 134 11.81 7.47 -0.16
N THR A 135 12.66 7.59 0.86
CA THR A 135 13.87 6.76 0.98
C THR A 135 13.54 5.28 1.16
N ALA A 136 12.51 4.93 1.93
CA ALA A 136 12.08 3.54 2.09
C ALA A 136 11.43 2.96 0.83
N LEU A 137 10.67 3.77 0.07
CA LEU A 137 10.17 3.37 -1.25
C LEU A 137 11.31 3.20 -2.27
N ALA A 138 12.31 4.08 -2.26
CA ALA A 138 13.50 3.94 -3.09
C ALA A 138 14.32 2.69 -2.71
N LEU A 139 14.48 2.42 -1.41
CA LEU A 139 15.09 1.18 -0.93
C LEU A 139 14.36 -0.04 -1.48
N LYS A 140 13.02 -0.05 -1.42
CA LYS A 140 12.20 -1.12 -2.02
C LYS A 140 12.54 -1.29 -3.50
N ALA A 141 12.54 -0.21 -4.29
CA ALA A 141 12.89 -0.26 -5.72
C ALA A 141 14.29 -0.86 -5.96
N PHE A 142 15.34 -0.32 -5.31
CA PHE A 142 16.71 -0.86 -5.47
C PHE A 142 16.81 -2.34 -5.11
N VAL A 143 16.14 -2.78 -4.06
CA VAL A 143 16.17 -4.17 -3.59
C VAL A 143 15.39 -5.10 -4.51
N GLN A 144 14.20 -4.68 -4.99
CA GLN A 144 13.38 -5.49 -5.89
C GLN A 144 14.05 -5.73 -7.23
N ALA A 145 14.79 -4.73 -7.74
CA ALA A 145 15.49 -4.78 -9.01
C ALA A 145 16.80 -5.58 -9.00
N GLY A 146 17.35 -5.89 -7.82
CA GLY A 146 18.58 -6.67 -7.69
C GLY A 146 19.79 -5.97 -8.31
N ASP A 147 20.37 -6.60 -9.33
CA ASP A 147 21.61 -6.17 -10.01
C ASP A 147 21.42 -5.00 -10.99
N LEU A 148 20.17 -4.62 -11.30
CA LEU A 148 19.87 -3.47 -12.16
C LEU A 148 20.16 -2.12 -11.46
N GLY A 149 20.22 -2.10 -10.14
CA GLY A 149 20.41 -0.91 -9.32
C GLY A 149 21.83 -0.78 -8.76
N SER A 150 22.15 0.43 -8.27
CA SER A 150 23.42 0.67 -7.55
C SER A 150 23.38 0.04 -6.15
N GLU A 151 24.26 -0.94 -5.91
CA GLU A 151 24.47 -1.56 -4.59
C GLU A 151 24.84 -0.52 -3.53
N ALA A 152 25.73 0.43 -3.84
CA ALA A 152 26.11 1.48 -2.90
C ALA A 152 24.93 2.37 -2.50
N ALA A 153 24.06 2.72 -3.47
CA ALA A 153 22.88 3.53 -3.21
C ALA A 153 21.82 2.78 -2.40
N ARG A 154 21.60 1.50 -2.74
CA ARG A 154 20.74 0.57 -1.98
C ARG A 154 21.17 0.49 -0.52
N ASP A 155 22.46 0.26 -0.27
CA ASP A 155 22.98 0.08 1.08
C ASP A 155 22.94 1.40 1.88
N ALA A 156 23.15 2.54 1.23
CA ALA A 156 22.99 3.85 1.85
C ALA A 156 21.52 4.13 2.24
N ALA A 157 20.56 3.82 1.36
CA ALA A 157 19.14 3.95 1.66
C ALA A 157 18.71 3.02 2.81
N ARG A 158 19.21 1.78 2.82
CA ARG A 158 18.97 0.82 3.90
C ARG A 158 19.42 1.37 5.24
N ARG A 159 20.67 1.84 5.34
CA ARG A 159 21.22 2.41 6.59
C ARG A 159 20.39 3.60 7.07
N ALA A 160 19.93 4.46 6.17
CA ALA A 160 19.09 5.60 6.52
C ALA A 160 17.73 5.16 7.08
N VAL A 161 17.11 4.12 6.50
CA VAL A 161 15.83 3.56 6.97
C VAL A 161 15.98 2.87 8.32
N GLU A 162 17.00 2.02 8.50
CA GLU A 162 17.23 1.30 9.75
C GLU A 162 17.57 2.25 10.91
N ALA A 163 18.30 3.34 10.64
CA ALA A 163 18.61 4.36 11.64
C ALA A 163 17.34 5.03 12.22
N ALA A 164 16.24 5.07 11.48
CA ALA A 164 14.97 5.60 11.98
C ALA A 164 14.24 4.66 12.95
N LEU A 165 14.66 3.39 13.05
CA LEU A 165 14.07 2.36 13.91
C LEU A 165 14.99 1.93 15.06
N VAL A 166 16.15 2.58 15.23
CA VAL A 166 17.19 2.16 16.18
C VAL A 166 16.75 2.31 17.64
N ASP A 167 15.96 3.35 17.94
CA ASP A 167 15.42 3.61 19.27
C ASP A 167 14.08 4.37 19.19
N ASP A 168 13.43 4.50 20.34
CA ASP A 168 12.12 5.16 20.45
C ASP A 168 12.18 6.65 20.07
N ALA A 169 13.30 7.34 20.35
CA ALA A 169 13.45 8.74 20.00
C ALA A 169 13.65 8.95 18.50
N ALA A 170 14.38 8.07 17.82
CA ALA A 170 14.53 8.06 16.37
C ALA A 170 13.18 7.78 15.70
N ARG A 171 12.44 6.79 16.21
CA ARG A 171 11.09 6.47 15.71
C ARG A 171 10.10 7.60 15.95
N ALA A 172 10.16 8.25 17.11
CA ALA A 172 9.37 9.45 17.40
C ALA A 172 9.66 10.56 16.39
N ARG A 173 10.92 10.90 16.13
CA ARG A 173 11.32 11.90 15.12
C ARG A 173 10.80 11.56 13.71
N ALA A 174 10.76 10.27 13.36
CA ALA A 174 10.25 9.80 12.08
C ALA A 174 8.72 9.90 11.96
N THR A 175 7.99 9.78 13.06
CA THR A 175 6.52 9.60 13.06
C THR A 175 5.74 10.82 13.53
N GLU A 176 6.30 11.65 14.40
CA GLU A 176 5.69 12.89 14.93
C GLU A 176 5.62 14.02 13.90
N GLY A 177 6.27 13.84 12.74
CA GLY A 177 6.20 14.78 11.61
C GLY A 177 4.81 14.88 10.96
N GLY A 178 3.85 14.07 11.41
CA GLY A 178 2.44 14.21 11.05
C GLY A 178 2.01 13.50 9.77
N ILE A 179 2.86 12.60 9.26
CA ILE A 179 2.54 11.62 8.23
C ILE A 179 3.08 10.25 8.65
N GLY A 180 3.00 9.95 9.95
CA GLY A 180 3.65 8.79 10.56
C GLY A 180 3.19 7.46 9.96
N ASN A 181 1.90 7.35 9.61
CA ASN A 181 1.38 6.18 8.92
C ASN A 181 2.04 5.97 7.56
N TYR A 182 2.09 7.01 6.72
CA TYR A 182 2.77 6.97 5.43
C TYR A 182 4.24 6.53 5.56
N VAL A 183 4.96 7.10 6.52
CA VAL A 183 6.36 6.77 6.82
C VAL A 183 6.50 5.30 7.21
N MET A 184 5.75 4.86 8.21
CA MET A 184 5.90 3.51 8.76
C MET A 184 5.41 2.43 7.80
N SER A 185 4.42 2.72 6.95
CA SER A 185 4.03 1.84 5.85
C SER A 185 5.17 1.69 4.83
N ALA A 186 5.76 2.80 4.39
CA ALA A 186 6.88 2.74 3.45
C ALA A 186 8.10 2.01 4.03
N VAL A 187 8.44 2.29 5.30
CA VAL A 187 9.52 1.61 6.04
C VAL A 187 9.28 0.11 6.14
N ALA A 188 8.07 -0.31 6.55
CA ALA A 188 7.72 -1.72 6.65
C ALA A 188 7.84 -2.44 5.30
N SER A 189 7.25 -1.90 4.23
CA SER A 189 7.34 -2.46 2.88
C SER A 189 8.79 -2.52 2.34
N GLY A 190 9.59 -1.48 2.59
CA GLY A 190 10.99 -1.43 2.16
C GLY A 190 11.85 -2.48 2.85
N LEU A 191 11.72 -2.62 4.17
CA LEU A 191 12.45 -3.61 4.95
C LEU A 191 11.97 -5.06 4.70
N ALA A 192 10.66 -5.24 4.47
CA ALA A 192 10.11 -6.53 4.04
C ALA A 192 10.74 -6.98 2.71
N ALA A 193 10.94 -6.05 1.77
CA ALA A 193 11.64 -6.36 0.52
C ALA A 193 13.11 -6.74 0.74
N VAL A 194 13.83 -6.11 1.67
CA VAL A 194 15.23 -6.49 2.02
C VAL A 194 15.27 -7.94 2.46
N GLY A 195 14.45 -8.30 3.45
CA GLY A 195 14.14 -9.69 3.77
C GLY A 195 15.27 -10.51 4.40
N ASP A 196 16.30 -9.91 4.98
CA ASP A 196 17.15 -10.62 5.95
C ASP A 196 16.53 -10.56 7.36
N GLU A 197 17.16 -11.22 8.34
CA GLU A 197 16.60 -11.34 9.70
C GLU A 197 16.37 -9.97 10.36
N ASP A 198 17.37 -9.08 10.31
CA ASP A 198 17.28 -7.75 10.91
C ASP A 198 16.23 -6.88 10.22
N ALA A 199 16.17 -6.93 8.88
CA ALA A 199 15.16 -6.19 8.14
C ALA A 199 13.75 -6.72 8.39
N ARG A 200 13.55 -8.05 8.48
CA ARG A 200 12.26 -8.63 8.87
C ARG A 200 11.84 -8.16 10.27
N ALA A 201 12.75 -8.18 11.23
CA ALA A 201 12.48 -7.66 12.57
C ALA A 201 12.12 -6.18 12.55
N GLY A 202 12.81 -5.37 11.74
CA GLY A 202 12.51 -3.95 11.53
C GLY A 202 11.13 -3.72 10.88
N ALA A 203 10.78 -4.49 9.86
CA ALA A 203 9.47 -4.45 9.22
C ALA A 203 8.35 -4.76 10.21
N LEU A 204 8.51 -5.78 11.07
CA LEU A 204 7.53 -6.14 12.09
C LEU A 204 7.41 -5.07 13.20
N ARG A 205 8.51 -4.41 13.59
CA ARG A 205 8.45 -3.25 14.49
C ARG A 205 7.65 -2.10 13.88
N ALA A 206 7.79 -1.88 12.57
CA ALA A 206 7.04 -0.88 11.85
C ALA A 206 5.54 -1.22 11.75
N VAL A 207 5.22 -2.49 11.44
CA VAL A 207 3.85 -3.02 11.46
C VAL A 207 3.20 -2.87 12.84
N GLU A 208 3.93 -3.17 13.91
CA GLU A 208 3.40 -3.01 15.27
C GLU A 208 3.07 -1.55 15.60
N TRP A 209 3.89 -0.60 15.11
CA TRP A 209 3.56 0.82 15.23
C TRP A 209 2.29 1.17 14.46
N LEU A 210 2.11 0.64 13.24
CA LEU A 210 0.92 0.87 12.42
C LEU A 210 -0.34 0.35 13.11
N ARG A 211 -0.30 -0.87 13.67
CA ARG A 211 -1.44 -1.45 14.42
C ARG A 211 -1.89 -0.55 15.57
N ARG A 212 -0.95 0.02 16.31
CA ARG A 212 -1.23 0.93 17.44
C ARG A 212 -1.71 2.33 17.04
N ASN A 213 -1.63 2.67 15.75
CA ASN A 213 -2.07 3.97 15.23
C ASN A 213 -3.29 3.85 14.30
N GLN A 214 -3.79 2.63 14.10
CA GLN A 214 -5.08 2.39 13.46
C GLN A 214 -6.19 2.83 14.43
N TRP A 215 -7.24 3.46 13.91
CA TRP A 215 -8.37 3.85 14.76
C TRP A 215 -9.25 2.66 15.09
N ASP A 216 -9.29 2.25 16.35
CA ASP A 216 -10.16 1.16 16.81
C ASP A 216 -10.73 1.39 18.22
N GLU A 217 -11.28 0.34 18.84
CA GLU A 217 -11.87 0.45 20.16
C GLU A 217 -10.86 0.88 21.22
N GLY A 218 -9.56 0.65 21.02
CA GLY A 218 -8.48 1.10 21.91
C GLY A 218 -8.41 2.62 22.06
N GLU A 219 -8.77 3.37 21.02
CA GLU A 219 -8.85 4.84 21.01
C GLU A 219 -10.26 5.36 21.29
N GLY A 220 -11.18 4.50 21.73
CA GLY A 220 -12.59 4.84 21.95
C GLY A 220 -13.40 4.97 20.65
N VAL A 221 -12.86 4.54 19.51
CA VAL A 221 -13.56 4.55 18.22
C VAL A 221 -14.34 3.25 18.08
N ALA A 222 -15.62 3.28 18.44
CA ALA A 222 -16.50 2.12 18.31
C ALA A 222 -16.67 1.68 16.85
N ALA A 223 -16.95 0.39 16.63
CA ALA A 223 -17.22 -0.17 15.30
C ALA A 223 -18.32 0.57 14.51
N THR A 224 -19.24 1.28 15.18
CA THR A 224 -20.29 2.09 14.56
C THR A 224 -19.82 3.46 14.06
N ARG A 225 -18.56 3.86 14.29
CA ARG A 225 -18.03 5.15 13.81
C ARG A 225 -17.42 4.97 12.42
N ASP A 226 -17.62 5.97 11.56
CA ASP A 226 -17.09 5.98 10.19
C ASP A 226 -15.55 5.92 10.11
N TRP A 227 -14.84 6.34 11.18
CA TRP A 227 -13.38 6.25 11.25
C TRP A 227 -12.85 4.86 11.59
N TYR A 228 -13.70 3.98 12.13
CA TYR A 228 -13.28 2.67 12.64
C TYR A 228 -12.53 1.84 11.59
N GLY A 229 -11.38 1.33 12.01
CA GLY A 229 -10.47 0.49 11.26
C GLY A 229 -9.60 1.22 10.24
N GLY A 230 -9.82 2.52 10.03
CA GLY A 230 -9.02 3.32 9.11
C GLY A 230 -7.71 3.79 9.73
N ALA A 231 -6.77 4.18 8.85
CA ALA A 231 -5.58 4.94 9.20
C ALA A 231 -5.52 6.22 8.37
N GLY A 232 -5.04 7.30 8.98
CA GLY A 232 -4.79 8.59 8.32
C GLY A 232 -3.33 9.00 8.48
N TYR A 233 -2.99 10.24 8.18
CA TYR A 233 -1.63 10.75 8.36
C TYR A 233 -1.18 10.80 9.84
N GLY A 234 -2.13 10.84 10.78
CA GLY A 234 -1.90 10.87 12.23
C GLY A 234 -2.37 12.18 12.86
N ASN A 235 -1.95 12.44 14.11
CA ASN A 235 -2.20 13.70 14.83
C ASN A 235 -3.68 14.15 14.90
N GLY A 236 -4.61 13.20 15.05
CA GLY A 236 -6.01 13.55 15.27
C GLY A 236 -6.83 13.84 14.02
N LYS A 237 -6.26 13.55 12.86
CA LYS A 237 -6.95 13.68 11.58
C LYS A 237 -7.74 12.43 11.26
N ARG A 238 -8.78 12.64 10.45
CA ARG A 238 -9.63 11.57 9.95
C ARG A 238 -8.80 10.54 9.15
N PRO A 239 -9.17 9.26 9.18
CA PRO A 239 -8.58 8.27 8.29
C PRO A 239 -8.97 8.50 6.84
N ASP A 240 -8.17 7.92 5.94
CA ASP A 240 -8.39 7.94 4.51
C ASP A 240 -7.91 6.66 3.83
N LEU A 241 -8.43 6.38 2.64
CA LEU A 241 -8.12 5.16 1.93
C LEU A 241 -6.68 5.15 1.38
N SER A 242 -6.05 6.29 1.12
CA SER A 242 -4.64 6.34 0.68
C SER A 242 -3.68 5.88 1.79
N ASN A 243 -3.91 6.31 3.03
CA ASN A 243 -3.10 5.87 4.18
C ASN A 243 -3.48 4.46 4.62
N THR A 244 -4.78 4.15 4.65
CA THR A 244 -5.25 2.80 5.04
C THR A 244 -4.76 1.74 4.06
N GLN A 245 -4.80 1.99 2.75
CA GLN A 245 -4.32 1.02 1.77
C GLN A 245 -2.82 0.78 1.94
N MET A 246 -2.00 1.82 2.17
CA MET A 246 -0.56 1.66 2.40
C MET A 246 -0.26 0.88 3.68
N MET A 247 -1.07 1.05 4.72
CA MET A 247 -0.99 0.24 5.93
C MET A 247 -1.26 -1.25 5.62
N VAL A 248 -2.31 -1.54 4.84
CA VAL A 248 -2.63 -2.91 4.39
C VAL A 248 -1.51 -3.49 3.52
N GLU A 249 -0.95 -2.70 2.60
CA GLU A 249 0.18 -3.12 1.75
C GLU A 249 1.43 -3.45 2.58
N ALA A 250 1.75 -2.63 3.58
CA ALA A 250 2.89 -2.84 4.45
C ALA A 250 2.76 -4.13 5.26
N MET A 251 1.56 -4.38 5.80
CA MET A 251 1.28 -5.60 6.54
C MET A 251 1.33 -6.83 5.62
N HIS A 252 0.75 -6.74 4.42
CA HIS A 252 0.85 -7.78 3.39
C HIS A 252 2.32 -8.07 3.02
N ASP A 253 3.08 -7.04 2.65
CA ASP A 253 4.49 -7.17 2.27
C ASP A 253 5.31 -7.82 3.41
N ALA A 254 5.00 -7.51 4.68
CA ALA A 254 5.65 -8.09 5.86
C ALA A 254 5.16 -9.51 6.22
N GLY A 255 4.22 -10.09 5.47
CA GLY A 255 3.70 -11.44 5.70
C GLY A 255 2.68 -11.55 6.83
N VAL A 256 2.02 -10.45 7.20
CA VAL A 256 0.91 -10.49 8.17
C VAL A 256 -0.26 -11.27 7.57
N SER A 257 -0.88 -12.14 8.37
CA SER A 257 -2.03 -12.93 7.94
C SER A 257 -3.22 -12.03 7.57
N PRO A 258 -3.99 -12.38 6.54
CA PRO A 258 -5.20 -11.63 6.20
C PRO A 258 -6.25 -11.71 7.32
N GLU A 259 -6.24 -12.73 8.18
CA GLU A 259 -7.10 -12.87 9.36
C GLU A 259 -6.64 -12.03 10.56
N ASP A 260 -5.50 -11.35 10.48
CA ASP A 260 -5.04 -10.45 11.55
C ASP A 260 -6.14 -9.42 11.89
N PRO A 261 -6.43 -9.18 13.19
CA PRO A 261 -7.49 -8.25 13.58
C PRO A 261 -7.34 -6.85 12.96
N ALA A 262 -6.11 -6.34 12.81
CA ALA A 262 -5.89 -5.04 12.17
C ALA A 262 -6.26 -5.06 10.68
N MET A 263 -6.08 -6.20 9.99
CA MET A 263 -6.48 -6.39 8.60
C MET A 263 -7.99 -6.39 8.45
N GLN A 264 -8.67 -7.09 9.36
CA GLN A 264 -10.13 -7.18 9.33
C GLN A 264 -10.78 -5.82 9.65
N ARG A 265 -10.20 -5.06 10.59
CA ARG A 265 -10.61 -3.67 10.84
C ARG A 265 -10.37 -2.79 9.62
N ALA A 266 -9.20 -2.88 8.98
CA ALA A 266 -8.91 -2.14 7.76
C ALA A 266 -9.87 -2.48 6.62
N LEU A 267 -10.26 -3.76 6.48
CA LEU A 267 -11.26 -4.19 5.50
C LEU A 267 -12.63 -3.56 5.77
N ALA A 268 -13.04 -3.41 7.04
CA ALA A 268 -14.28 -2.72 7.39
C ALA A 268 -14.25 -1.24 6.95
N PHE A 269 -13.11 -0.56 7.13
CA PHE A 269 -12.92 0.79 6.63
C PHE A 269 -12.95 0.86 5.09
N VAL A 270 -12.25 -0.06 4.41
CA VAL A 270 -12.25 -0.16 2.94
C VAL A 270 -13.66 -0.40 2.39
N ALA A 271 -14.46 -1.25 3.03
CA ALA A 271 -15.85 -1.46 2.61
C ALA A 271 -16.69 -0.18 2.70
N ARG A 272 -16.39 0.69 3.67
CA ARG A 272 -17.06 1.99 3.84
C ARG A 272 -16.63 3.04 2.84
N THR A 273 -15.54 2.84 2.10
CA THR A 273 -15.13 3.76 1.04
C THR A 273 -15.64 3.35 -0.35
N GLN A 274 -16.32 2.21 -0.47
CA GLN A 274 -16.86 1.74 -1.74
C GLN A 274 -18.23 2.38 -2.06
N ASN A 275 -18.41 2.86 -3.28
CA ASN A 275 -19.70 3.23 -3.87
C ASN A 275 -20.54 1.98 -4.20
N ARG A 276 -20.96 1.26 -3.16
CA ARG A 276 -21.75 0.02 -3.28
C ARG A 276 -22.92 0.00 -2.30
N LYS A 277 -24.12 0.28 -2.80
CA LYS A 277 -25.34 0.44 -1.98
C LYS A 277 -25.66 -0.78 -1.11
N ALA A 278 -25.36 -1.98 -1.60
CA ALA A 278 -25.66 -3.22 -0.90
C ALA A 278 -24.81 -3.44 0.38
N THR A 279 -23.65 -2.80 0.50
CA THR A 279 -22.74 -2.98 1.66
C THR A 279 -22.30 -1.69 2.33
N ASN A 280 -22.52 -0.53 1.72
CA ASN A 280 -22.14 0.76 2.29
C ASN A 280 -23.39 1.56 2.68
N PRO A 281 -23.75 1.60 3.97
CA PRO A 281 -24.97 2.27 4.45
C PRO A 281 -24.87 3.80 4.50
N ALA A 282 -23.70 4.40 4.21
CA ALA A 282 -23.54 5.84 4.27
C ALA A 282 -24.43 6.57 3.26
N ASP A 283 -25.01 7.71 3.67
CA ASP A 283 -25.96 8.47 2.84
C ASP A 283 -25.39 8.84 1.46
N TRP A 284 -24.11 9.21 1.38
CA TRP A 284 -23.45 9.54 0.12
C TRP A 284 -23.36 8.34 -0.83
N ALA A 285 -23.19 7.12 -0.29
CA ALA A 285 -23.11 5.89 -1.07
C ALA A 285 -24.50 5.43 -1.52
N GLN A 286 -25.52 5.58 -0.66
CA GLN A 286 -26.91 5.27 -0.99
C GLN A 286 -27.47 6.19 -2.08
N ASN A 287 -27.11 7.47 -2.04
CA ASN A 287 -27.42 8.45 -3.09
C ASN A 287 -26.46 8.35 -4.29
N GLY A 288 -25.35 7.63 -4.14
CA GLY A 288 -24.32 7.42 -5.16
C GLY A 288 -24.78 6.64 -6.39
N SER A 289 -23.90 6.58 -7.38
CA SER A 289 -24.08 5.81 -8.63
C SER A 289 -24.24 4.32 -8.40
N GLY A 290 -23.68 3.78 -7.32
CA GLY A 290 -23.56 2.33 -7.10
C GLY A 290 -22.61 1.67 -8.09
N ASP A 291 -21.63 2.42 -8.61
CA ASP A 291 -20.74 1.99 -9.69
C ASP A 291 -19.63 1.00 -9.26
N GLY A 292 -19.51 0.69 -7.96
CA GLY A 292 -18.53 -0.26 -7.43
C GLY A 292 -17.13 0.32 -7.18
N GLY A 293 -16.87 1.56 -7.61
CA GLY A 293 -15.61 2.26 -7.36
C GLY A 293 -15.50 2.81 -5.94
N PHE A 294 -14.45 3.57 -5.65
CA PHE A 294 -14.14 4.02 -4.29
C PHE A 294 -13.90 5.53 -4.18
N VAL A 295 -14.22 6.07 -3.00
CA VAL A 295 -13.96 7.45 -2.59
C VAL A 295 -12.74 7.54 -1.66
N TYR A 296 -12.33 8.76 -1.31
CA TYR A 296 -11.12 8.99 -0.49
C TYR A 296 -11.32 8.62 0.98
N SER A 297 -12.46 8.98 1.58
CA SER A 297 -12.73 8.72 2.99
C SER A 297 -14.24 8.64 3.24
N PRO A 298 -14.72 7.81 4.18
CA PRO A 298 -16.11 7.83 4.60
C PRO A 298 -16.38 8.90 5.68
N ALA A 299 -15.33 9.47 6.27
CA ALA A 299 -15.41 10.50 7.30
C ALA A 299 -16.05 11.79 6.77
N ASN A 300 -16.54 12.64 7.67
CA ASN A 300 -17.23 13.90 7.33
C ASN A 300 -18.46 13.72 6.42
N GLY A 301 -19.08 12.53 6.41
CA GLY A 301 -20.17 12.24 5.47
C GLY A 301 -19.68 11.90 4.06
N GLY A 302 -18.41 11.53 3.92
CA GLY A 302 -17.77 11.11 2.68
C GLY A 302 -16.95 12.22 2.02
N GLU A 303 -15.79 11.86 1.49
CA GLU A 303 -14.91 12.77 0.75
C GLU A 303 -14.38 12.11 -0.53
N SER A 304 -14.38 12.86 -1.63
CA SER A 304 -13.87 12.41 -2.94
C SER A 304 -13.22 13.58 -3.67
N PHE A 305 -11.93 13.44 -4.00
CA PHE A 305 -11.22 14.45 -4.78
C PHE A 305 -11.77 14.59 -6.21
N ALA A 306 -12.33 13.53 -6.81
CA ALA A 306 -12.98 13.65 -8.10
C ALA A 306 -14.32 14.42 -8.02
N SER A 307 -14.99 14.39 -6.86
CA SER A 307 -16.16 15.25 -6.63
C SER A 307 -15.73 16.70 -6.41
N GLU A 308 -14.62 16.94 -5.71
CA GLU A 308 -14.01 18.27 -5.57
C GLU A 308 -13.60 18.86 -6.91
N ASP A 309 -12.88 18.10 -7.74
CA ASP A 309 -12.43 18.51 -9.06
C ASP A 309 -13.61 18.85 -10.00
N ALA A 310 -14.72 18.12 -9.85
CA ALA A 310 -15.97 18.38 -10.55
C ALA A 310 -16.79 19.57 -10.00
N GLY A 311 -16.37 20.20 -8.90
CA GLY A 311 -17.14 21.25 -8.22
C GLY A 311 -18.39 20.75 -7.48
N GLU A 312 -18.47 19.45 -7.19
CA GLU A 312 -19.61 18.77 -6.59
C GLU A 312 -19.45 18.54 -5.07
N GLY A 313 -18.27 18.82 -4.52
CA GLY A 313 -17.96 18.77 -3.10
C GLY A 313 -16.72 19.60 -2.77
N ARG A 314 -16.37 19.70 -1.48
CA ARG A 314 -15.13 20.32 -1.01
C ARG A 314 -14.51 19.47 0.09
N TYR A 315 -13.19 19.36 0.06
CA TYR A 315 -12.41 18.70 1.09
C TYR A 315 -12.74 19.24 2.49
N GLY A 316 -12.91 18.33 3.45
CA GLY A 316 -13.13 18.69 4.86
C GLY A 316 -14.48 19.36 5.19
N GLU A 317 -15.37 19.56 4.22
CA GLU A 317 -16.74 20.03 4.45
C GLU A 317 -17.69 18.84 4.68
N LYS A 318 -18.58 18.95 5.68
CA LYS A 318 -19.69 18.01 5.84
C LYS A 318 -20.69 18.25 4.72
N LEU A 319 -20.67 17.39 3.70
CA LEU A 319 -21.56 17.52 2.55
C LEU A 319 -22.98 17.09 2.95
N ALA A 320 -23.97 17.92 2.66
CA ALA A 320 -25.37 17.50 2.74
C ALA A 320 -25.65 16.52 1.58
N THR A 321 -26.20 15.35 1.91
CA THR A 321 -26.79 14.31 1.02
C THR A 321 -26.53 14.49 -0.48
N LYS A 322 -25.29 14.27 -0.92
CA LYS A 322 -24.92 14.20 -2.34
C LYS A 322 -24.15 12.92 -2.63
N SER A 323 -24.39 12.36 -3.80
CA SER A 323 -23.57 11.29 -4.38
C SER A 323 -22.11 11.74 -4.49
N LEU A 324 -21.16 10.86 -4.19
CA LEU A 324 -19.74 11.10 -4.42
C LEU A 324 -19.24 10.28 -5.60
N ARG A 325 -18.35 10.89 -6.40
CA ARG A 325 -17.68 10.25 -7.53
C ARG A 325 -16.61 9.28 -7.07
N SER A 326 -16.62 8.07 -7.62
CA SER A 326 -15.50 7.14 -7.60
C SER A 326 -14.36 7.63 -8.50
N TYR A 327 -13.10 7.27 -8.20
CA TYR A 327 -11.96 7.68 -9.03
C TYR A 327 -10.79 6.70 -8.98
N GLY A 328 -9.90 6.79 -9.98
CA GLY A 328 -8.94 5.76 -10.34
C GLY A 328 -8.09 5.26 -9.18
N SER A 329 -7.30 6.15 -8.60
CA SER A 329 -6.34 5.78 -7.54
C SER A 329 -7.02 5.13 -6.33
N MET A 330 -8.21 5.59 -5.94
CA MET A 330 -8.92 5.00 -4.79
C MET A 330 -9.59 3.68 -5.14
N THR A 331 -10.11 3.52 -6.36
CA THR A 331 -10.69 2.25 -6.77
C THR A 331 -9.63 1.14 -6.81
N TYR A 332 -8.44 1.42 -7.34
CA TYR A 332 -7.34 0.45 -7.31
C TYR A 332 -6.82 0.19 -5.89
N ALA A 333 -6.76 1.21 -5.03
CA ALA A 333 -6.42 1.05 -3.62
C ALA A 333 -7.40 0.12 -2.89
N GLY A 334 -8.71 0.38 -2.98
CA GLY A 334 -9.74 -0.44 -2.36
C GLY A 334 -9.76 -1.87 -2.89
N PHE A 335 -9.69 -2.05 -4.21
CA PHE A 335 -9.63 -3.36 -4.86
C PHE A 335 -8.44 -4.19 -4.36
N LYS A 336 -7.24 -3.61 -4.34
CA LYS A 336 -6.03 -4.28 -3.84
C LYS A 336 -6.13 -4.63 -2.36
N SER A 337 -6.59 -3.70 -1.51
CA SER A 337 -6.74 -3.95 -0.08
C SER A 337 -7.70 -5.11 0.21
N MET A 338 -8.77 -5.25 -0.58
CA MET A 338 -9.66 -6.42 -0.49
C MET A 338 -8.95 -7.74 -0.80
N LEU A 339 -8.15 -7.78 -1.87
CA LEU A 339 -7.38 -8.99 -2.24
C LEU A 339 -6.33 -9.36 -1.18
N TYR A 340 -5.62 -8.38 -0.63
CA TYR A 340 -4.64 -8.59 0.44
C TYR A 340 -5.30 -9.01 1.77
N ALA A 341 -6.53 -8.58 2.03
CA ALA A 341 -7.35 -9.06 3.13
C ALA A 341 -8.00 -10.44 2.85
N GLY A 342 -7.63 -11.13 1.77
CA GLY A 342 -8.05 -12.51 1.49
C GLY A 342 -9.44 -12.65 0.88
N LEU A 343 -10.01 -11.59 0.28
CA LEU A 343 -11.27 -11.70 -0.46
C LEU A 343 -11.03 -12.41 -1.80
N SER A 344 -11.94 -13.31 -2.14
CA SER A 344 -11.97 -14.03 -3.41
C SER A 344 -12.35 -13.11 -4.57
N PRO A 345 -11.84 -13.37 -5.78
CA PRO A 345 -12.36 -12.76 -7.01
C PRO A 345 -13.88 -12.89 -7.19
N GLU A 346 -14.49 -13.87 -6.54
CA GLU A 346 -15.93 -14.09 -6.60
C GLU A 346 -16.74 -13.22 -5.63
N ASP A 347 -16.10 -12.56 -4.66
CA ASP A 347 -16.76 -11.66 -3.72
C ASP A 347 -17.42 -10.51 -4.49
N PRO A 348 -18.72 -10.22 -4.26
CA PRO A 348 -19.44 -9.18 -4.99
C PRO A 348 -18.78 -7.80 -4.91
N ARG A 349 -18.12 -7.45 -3.80
CA ARG A 349 -17.42 -6.16 -3.67
C ARG A 349 -16.20 -6.11 -4.58
N VAL A 350 -15.46 -7.22 -4.69
CA VAL A 350 -14.30 -7.37 -5.56
C VAL A 350 -14.73 -7.33 -7.04
N LYS A 351 -15.82 -8.00 -7.39
CA LYS A 351 -16.41 -7.97 -8.74
C LYS A 351 -16.84 -6.57 -9.15
N ASP A 352 -17.55 -5.86 -8.27
CA ASP A 352 -18.04 -4.51 -8.57
C ASP A 352 -16.86 -3.53 -8.75
N ALA A 353 -15.80 -3.67 -7.94
CA ALA A 353 -14.57 -2.90 -8.08
C ALA A 353 -13.82 -3.21 -9.39
N LEU A 354 -13.67 -4.49 -9.74
CA LEU A 354 -13.06 -4.91 -11.00
C LEU A 354 -13.87 -4.40 -12.19
N SER A 355 -15.20 -4.46 -12.11
CA SER A 355 -16.09 -3.96 -13.16
C SER A 355 -15.94 -2.45 -13.37
N TRP A 356 -15.73 -1.69 -12.29
CA TRP A 356 -15.38 -0.27 -12.39
C TRP A 356 -14.02 -0.10 -13.08
N ILE A 357 -13.00 -0.86 -12.66
CA ILE A 357 -11.66 -0.84 -13.26
C ILE A 357 -11.72 -1.11 -14.76
N GLU A 358 -12.45 -2.13 -15.19
CA GLU A 358 -12.63 -2.51 -16.59
C GLU A 358 -13.28 -1.40 -17.42
N ARG A 359 -14.33 -0.73 -16.89
CA ARG A 359 -14.97 0.41 -17.56
C ARG A 359 -14.10 1.66 -17.65
N HIS A 360 -13.16 1.83 -16.74
CA HIS A 360 -12.33 3.04 -16.63
C HIS A 360 -10.85 2.76 -16.91
N PHE A 361 -10.52 1.62 -17.53
CA PHE A 361 -9.14 1.18 -17.73
C PHE A 361 -8.41 2.11 -18.70
N THR A 362 -7.40 2.82 -18.19
CA THR A 362 -6.61 3.77 -18.98
C THR A 362 -5.25 4.06 -18.33
N PHE A 363 -4.26 4.34 -19.18
CA PHE A 363 -2.97 4.92 -18.80
C PHE A 363 -2.82 6.38 -19.28
N ALA A 364 -3.91 7.00 -19.75
CA ALA A 364 -3.87 8.39 -20.20
C ALA A 364 -3.95 9.39 -19.03
N GLU A 365 -4.69 9.04 -17.98
CA GLU A 365 -4.99 9.88 -16.84
C GLU A 365 -5.26 9.04 -15.59
N ASN A 366 -5.37 9.69 -14.42
CA ASN A 366 -6.05 9.15 -13.25
C ASN A 366 -7.55 9.42 -13.41
N PRO A 367 -8.40 8.39 -13.69
CA PRO A 367 -9.81 8.60 -14.00
C PRO A 367 -10.53 9.46 -12.96
N GLY A 368 -11.15 10.54 -13.42
CA GLY A 368 -11.84 11.53 -12.56
C GLY A 368 -10.94 12.63 -11.97
N LEU A 369 -9.64 12.62 -12.25
CA LEU A 369 -8.66 13.59 -11.75
C LEU A 369 -7.66 14.11 -12.80
N GLY A 370 -7.74 13.61 -14.04
CA GLY A 370 -6.81 14.00 -15.10
C GLY A 370 -5.36 13.62 -14.73
N GLN A 371 -4.44 14.58 -14.82
CA GLN A 371 -3.03 14.35 -14.49
C GLN A 371 -2.73 14.49 -12.98
N GLN A 372 -3.70 14.79 -12.11
CA GLN A 372 -3.45 14.90 -10.67
C GLN A 372 -3.17 13.51 -10.06
N GLY A 373 -2.02 13.32 -9.42
CA GLY A 373 -1.66 12.04 -8.80
C GLY A 373 -1.48 10.90 -9.79
N TYR A 374 -1.08 11.20 -11.03
CA TYR A 374 -0.96 10.22 -12.10
C TYR A 374 0.03 9.10 -11.75
N TYR A 375 1.24 9.41 -11.29
CA TYR A 375 2.23 8.36 -11.01
C TYR A 375 1.91 7.54 -9.75
N TYR A 376 1.31 8.16 -8.74
CA TYR A 376 0.72 7.48 -7.59
C TYR A 376 -0.40 6.54 -8.03
N TYR A 377 -1.29 6.99 -8.92
CA TYR A 377 -2.33 6.17 -9.54
C TYR A 377 -1.73 4.97 -10.27
N ILE A 378 -0.71 5.19 -11.11
CA ILE A 378 -0.04 4.11 -11.85
C ILE A 378 0.59 3.10 -10.89
N HIS A 379 1.24 3.56 -9.81
CA HIS A 379 1.82 2.68 -8.81
C HIS A 379 0.74 1.86 -8.07
N ALA A 380 -0.36 2.50 -7.65
CA ALA A 380 -1.47 1.81 -7.00
C ALA A 380 -2.13 0.79 -7.93
N MET A 381 -2.33 1.16 -9.20
CA MET A 381 -2.86 0.29 -10.25
C MET A 381 -1.97 -0.93 -10.45
N SER A 382 -0.67 -0.73 -10.67
CA SER A 382 0.23 -1.84 -11.03
C SER A 382 0.28 -2.90 -9.93
N ARG A 383 0.33 -2.47 -8.66
CA ARG A 383 0.23 -3.32 -7.47
C ARG A 383 -1.09 -4.08 -7.43
N ALA A 384 -2.20 -3.40 -7.71
CA ALA A 384 -3.54 -3.98 -7.69
C ALA A 384 -3.74 -5.02 -8.80
N LEU A 385 -3.26 -4.74 -10.02
CA LEU A 385 -3.34 -5.67 -11.14
C LEU A 385 -2.43 -6.89 -10.94
N HIS A 386 -1.22 -6.68 -10.42
CA HIS A 386 -0.38 -7.79 -9.98
C HIS A 386 -1.07 -8.65 -8.90
N ALA A 387 -1.66 -8.02 -7.87
CA ALA A 387 -2.39 -8.71 -6.81
C ALA A 387 -3.60 -9.53 -7.33
N SER A 388 -4.26 -9.06 -8.39
CA SER A 388 -5.38 -9.75 -9.02
C SER A 388 -5.00 -11.05 -9.72
N ARG A 389 -3.70 -11.26 -10.00
CA ARG A 389 -3.15 -12.38 -10.77
C ARG A 389 -3.76 -12.53 -12.17
N ARG A 390 -4.32 -11.45 -12.71
CA ARG A 390 -4.83 -11.40 -14.09
C ARG A 390 -3.72 -10.99 -15.04
N ASP A 391 -3.64 -11.66 -16.17
CA ASP A 391 -2.75 -11.26 -17.27
C ASP A 391 -3.43 -10.21 -18.15
N THR A 392 -4.74 -10.31 -18.33
CA THR A 392 -5.52 -9.40 -19.16
C THR A 392 -6.75 -8.85 -18.43
N LEU A 393 -7.19 -7.68 -18.88
CA LEU A 393 -8.44 -7.04 -18.50
C LEU A 393 -9.32 -6.87 -19.73
N ARG A 394 -10.62 -6.75 -19.52
CA ARG A 394 -11.54 -6.37 -20.59
C ARG A 394 -11.92 -4.91 -20.41
N ASP A 395 -11.70 -4.07 -21.42
CA ASP A 395 -12.07 -2.66 -21.32
C ASP A 395 -13.57 -2.41 -21.55
N ALA A 396 -13.99 -1.13 -21.47
CA ALA A 396 -15.37 -0.70 -21.68
C ALA A 396 -15.94 -1.08 -23.07
N ASP A 397 -15.08 -1.17 -24.10
CA ASP A 397 -15.45 -1.58 -25.46
C ASP A 397 -15.44 -3.10 -25.62
N GLY A 398 -15.14 -3.82 -24.55
CA GLY A 398 -15.07 -5.28 -24.53
C GLY A 398 -13.77 -5.84 -25.11
N ARG A 399 -12.74 -5.01 -25.35
CA ARG A 399 -11.44 -5.45 -25.87
C ARG A 399 -10.59 -6.03 -24.76
N GLU A 400 -9.87 -7.09 -25.07
CA GLU A 400 -8.85 -7.63 -24.18
C GLU A 400 -7.61 -6.73 -24.18
N ARG A 401 -7.09 -6.44 -22.99
CA ARG A 401 -5.99 -5.49 -22.75
C ARG A 401 -4.88 -6.19 -21.97
N ASP A 402 -3.68 -6.18 -22.52
CA ASP A 402 -2.46 -6.60 -21.82
C ASP A 402 -1.98 -5.43 -20.97
N TRP A 403 -2.37 -5.42 -19.71
CA TRP A 403 -2.05 -4.31 -18.83
C TRP A 403 -0.55 -4.16 -18.58
N ARG A 404 0.24 -5.23 -18.68
CA ARG A 404 1.68 -5.18 -18.42
C ARG A 404 2.38 -4.47 -19.56
N SER A 405 2.13 -4.91 -20.79
CA SER A 405 2.71 -4.29 -21.99
C SER A 405 2.27 -2.84 -22.12
N GLU A 406 0.99 -2.54 -21.89
CA GLU A 406 0.46 -1.19 -21.98
C GLU A 406 0.97 -0.24 -20.87
N LEU A 407 1.17 -0.75 -19.64
CA LEU A 407 1.82 0.02 -18.57
C LEU A 407 3.25 0.36 -18.95
N ILE A 408 4.00 -0.61 -19.47
CA ILE A 408 5.38 -0.41 -19.92
C ILE A 408 5.40 0.66 -21.02
N ASP A 409 4.53 0.59 -22.01
CA ASP A 409 4.42 1.61 -23.06
C ASP A 409 4.14 3.01 -22.48
N ALA A 410 3.15 3.10 -21.61
CA ALA A 410 2.76 4.37 -21.01
C ALA A 410 3.87 5.01 -20.17
N ILE A 411 4.62 4.20 -19.42
CA ILE A 411 5.66 4.71 -18.52
C ILE A 411 6.97 4.95 -19.26
N VAL A 412 7.40 4.04 -20.12
CA VAL A 412 8.64 4.20 -20.91
C VAL A 412 8.56 5.42 -21.82
N SER A 413 7.41 5.68 -22.45
CA SER A 413 7.23 6.86 -23.33
C SER A 413 7.32 8.20 -22.61
N ARG A 414 7.15 8.21 -21.27
CA ARG A 414 7.25 9.41 -20.43
C ARG A 414 8.62 9.57 -19.75
N GLN A 415 9.53 8.60 -19.91
CA GLN A 415 10.84 8.65 -19.29
C GLN A 415 11.70 9.74 -19.93
N ARG A 416 12.25 10.62 -19.10
CA ARG A 416 13.13 11.72 -19.55
C ARG A 416 14.49 11.18 -19.98
N ALA A 417 15.29 12.02 -20.65
CA ALA A 417 16.61 11.62 -21.13
C ALA A 417 17.56 11.19 -19.99
N ASP A 418 17.49 11.88 -18.86
CA ASP A 418 18.25 11.58 -17.63
C ASP A 418 17.79 10.31 -16.90
N GLY A 419 16.71 9.66 -17.35
CA GLY A 419 16.14 8.46 -16.75
C GLY A 419 15.04 8.73 -15.73
N SER A 420 14.79 9.99 -15.35
CA SER A 420 13.75 10.36 -14.39
C SER A 420 12.34 10.44 -15.01
N TRP A 421 11.35 10.52 -14.14
CA TRP A 421 9.98 10.93 -14.45
C TRP A 421 9.59 12.14 -13.63
N GLN A 422 8.69 12.96 -14.16
CA GLN A 422 8.17 14.14 -13.49
C GLN A 422 6.77 14.44 -14.04
N ASN A 423 5.85 14.84 -13.17
CA ASN A 423 4.52 15.27 -13.58
C ASN A 423 4.51 16.80 -13.71
N ALA A 424 3.86 17.32 -14.76
CA ALA A 424 3.67 18.75 -14.91
C ALA A 424 2.65 19.31 -13.90
N VAL A 425 1.73 18.46 -13.41
CA VAL A 425 0.76 18.83 -12.37
C VAL A 425 1.38 18.56 -11.00
N PRO A 426 1.56 19.59 -10.15
CA PRO A 426 2.35 19.47 -8.92
C PRO A 426 1.58 18.85 -7.73
N ARG A 427 0.27 18.62 -7.86
CA ARG A 427 -0.56 18.10 -6.76
C ARG A 427 0.01 16.78 -6.24
N TRP A 428 0.09 16.66 -4.92
CA TRP A 428 0.67 15.51 -4.20
C TRP A 428 2.14 15.24 -4.55
N GLU A 429 2.89 16.32 -4.75
CA GLU A 429 4.35 16.31 -4.92
C GLU A 429 4.86 15.58 -6.16
N GLU A 430 4.01 15.28 -7.14
CA GLU A 430 4.43 14.56 -8.35
C GLU A 430 5.26 15.41 -9.33
N ALA A 431 5.34 16.73 -9.11
CA ALA A 431 6.33 17.58 -9.77
C ALA A 431 7.74 17.37 -9.22
N ASN A 432 7.92 16.66 -8.11
CA ASN A 432 9.24 16.23 -7.66
C ASN A 432 9.68 14.96 -8.42
N ALA A 433 10.81 15.06 -9.12
CA ALA A 433 11.29 13.98 -9.97
C ALA A 433 11.76 12.74 -9.18
N ASP A 434 12.21 12.88 -7.93
CA ASP A 434 12.64 11.75 -7.11
C ASP A 434 11.43 10.86 -6.78
N LEU A 435 10.35 11.46 -6.27
CA LEU A 435 9.13 10.74 -5.92
C LEU A 435 8.46 10.13 -7.16
N ALA A 436 8.31 10.91 -8.23
CA ALA A 436 7.71 10.42 -9.47
C ALA A 436 8.53 9.26 -10.07
N THR A 437 9.87 9.35 -10.03
CA THR A 437 10.74 8.25 -10.50
C THR A 437 10.59 7.01 -9.64
N VAL A 438 10.54 7.14 -8.31
CA VAL A 438 10.30 6.00 -7.41
C VAL A 438 8.98 5.30 -7.74
N TYR A 439 7.88 6.04 -7.94
CA TYR A 439 6.60 5.44 -8.32
C TYR A 439 6.65 4.74 -9.68
N CYS A 440 7.31 5.34 -10.69
CA CYS A 440 7.45 4.73 -12.01
C CYS A 440 8.28 3.45 -11.99
N VAL A 441 9.40 3.44 -11.27
CA VAL A 441 10.25 2.25 -11.12
C VAL A 441 9.46 1.14 -10.43
N LEU A 442 8.84 1.42 -9.28
CA LEU A 442 8.00 0.43 -8.59
C LEU A 442 6.87 -0.09 -9.48
N ALA A 443 6.27 0.77 -10.30
CA ALA A 443 5.21 0.35 -11.21
C ALA A 443 5.69 -0.58 -12.32
N LEU A 444 6.83 -0.26 -12.94
CA LEU A 444 7.47 -1.14 -13.93
C LEU A 444 7.90 -2.47 -13.31
N GLU A 445 8.40 -2.46 -12.07
CA GLU A 445 8.75 -3.67 -11.35
C GLU A 445 7.54 -4.58 -11.15
N GLU A 446 6.37 -4.05 -10.77
CA GLU A 446 5.13 -4.85 -10.69
C GLU A 446 4.74 -5.45 -12.05
N ALA A 447 4.99 -4.74 -13.16
CA ALA A 447 4.72 -5.24 -14.50
C ALA A 447 5.64 -6.41 -14.90
N ILE A 448 6.84 -6.52 -14.33
CA ILE A 448 7.80 -7.60 -14.61
C ILE A 448 8.09 -8.52 -13.41
N LYS A 449 7.23 -8.53 -12.39
CA LYS A 449 7.26 -9.54 -11.34
C LYS A 449 6.75 -10.89 -11.88
N PRO A 450 7.38 -12.00 -11.46
CA PRO A 450 7.02 -13.32 -11.95
C PRO A 450 5.58 -13.68 -11.58
N ARG A 451 5.00 -14.61 -12.36
CA ARG A 451 3.73 -15.22 -11.97
C ARG A 451 3.89 -15.90 -10.61
N VAL A 452 3.11 -15.48 -9.62
CA VAL A 452 2.83 -16.33 -8.47
C VAL A 452 1.71 -17.26 -8.89
N THR A 453 2.06 -18.36 -9.54
CA THR A 453 1.11 -19.46 -9.71
C THR A 453 0.67 -19.89 -8.32
N ALA A 454 -0.65 -19.96 -8.09
CA ALA A 454 -1.15 -20.64 -6.90
C ALA A 454 -0.67 -22.10 -7.01
N GLU A 455 0.26 -22.50 -6.15
CA GLU A 455 0.44 -23.92 -5.83
C GLU A 455 -0.81 -24.47 -5.15
#